data_AF-A0A7K0YPT5-F1
#
_entry.id   AF-A0A7K0YPT5-F1
#
_cell.length_a   1.000
_cell.length_b   1.000
_cell.length_c   1.000
_cell.angle_alpha   90.00
_cell.angle_beta   90.00
_cell.angle_gamma   90.00
#
_symmetry.space_group_name_H-M   'P 1'
#
loop_
_entity.id
_entity.type
_entity.pdbx_description
1 polymer ?
#
loop_
_entity_poly.entity_id
_entity_poly.type
_entity_poly.pdbx_seq_one_letter_code
_entity_poly.pdbx_strand_id
1 'polypeptide(L)'
;MLSAVRSASVVAATGTPVTVEAHIGLGLPVFTILGRPDDVCRESRDRVRAAILTSGFHWPSRRITINLAPATHKKVGSALDLAIAIAVLVSDEQLPLQCAQGVAFLGELGLDGRVRAVAGVAPMVLALRDDAPSEDDSLMPEHSPL
;
A
#
# COMPACT_ATOMS: atom_id res chain seq x y z
N MET A 1 1.38 9.44 -11.91
CA MET A 1 1.55 8.00 -12.19
C MET A 1 0.83 7.20 -11.12
N LEU A 2 0.22 6.09 -11.50
CA LEU A 2 -0.61 5.23 -10.64
C LEU A 2 0.06 3.87 -10.49
N SER A 3 0.07 3.34 -9.27
CA SER A 3 0.43 1.94 -8.99
C SER A 3 -0.63 1.31 -8.08
N ALA A 4 -0.70 -0.01 -8.10
CA ALA A 4 -1.55 -0.81 -7.24
C ALA A 4 -0.72 -1.95 -6.63
N VAL A 5 -0.79 -2.10 -5.30
CA VAL A 5 -0.02 -3.09 -4.54
C VAL A 5 -0.97 -3.91 -3.67
N ARG A 6 -0.81 -5.24 -3.70
CA ARG A 6 -1.65 -6.15 -2.92
C ARG A 6 -1.23 -6.19 -1.46
N SER A 7 -2.22 -6.23 -0.58
CA SER A 7 -2.06 -6.35 0.87
C SER A 7 -3.34 -6.93 1.48
N ALA A 8 -3.43 -6.95 2.80
CA ALA A 8 -4.63 -7.33 3.51
C ALA A 8 -4.71 -6.61 4.86
N SER A 9 -5.90 -6.58 5.41
CA SER A 9 -6.18 -6.14 6.77
C SER A 9 -6.96 -7.22 7.52
N VAL A 10 -7.11 -7.04 8.82
CA VAL A 10 -7.97 -7.90 9.65
C VAL A 10 -9.20 -7.12 10.07
N VAL A 11 -10.37 -7.73 9.90
CA VAL A 11 -11.63 -7.27 10.47
C VAL A 11 -12.11 -8.35 11.44
N ALA A 12 -12.10 -8.02 12.73
CA ALA A 12 -12.31 -8.97 13.82
C ALA A 12 -11.32 -10.15 13.75
N ALA A 13 -11.77 -11.34 13.34
CA ALA A 13 -10.93 -12.54 13.20
C ALA A 13 -10.68 -12.95 11.74
N THR A 14 -11.21 -12.18 10.79
CA THR A 14 -11.18 -12.52 9.36
C THR A 14 -10.23 -11.60 8.61
N GLY A 15 -9.42 -12.17 7.72
CA GLY A 15 -8.60 -11.39 6.80
C GLY A 15 -9.45 -10.86 5.66
N THR A 16 -9.13 -9.66 5.20
CA THR A 16 -9.78 -9.03 4.06
C THR A 16 -8.71 -8.52 3.11
N PRO A 17 -8.75 -8.87 1.81
CA PRO A 17 -7.80 -8.34 0.85
C PRO A 17 -7.93 -6.83 0.75
N VAL A 18 -6.79 -6.16 0.56
CA VAL A 18 -6.69 -4.72 0.38
C VAL A 18 -5.77 -4.43 -0.79
N THR A 19 -6.26 -3.67 -1.76
CA THR A 19 -5.42 -3.07 -2.80
C THR A 19 -5.05 -1.67 -2.36
N VAL A 20 -3.75 -1.42 -2.24
CA VAL A 20 -3.18 -0.11 -1.93
C VAL A 20 -2.78 0.55 -3.24
N GLU A 21 -3.53 1.57 -3.63
CA GLU A 21 -3.24 2.35 -4.82
C GLU A 21 -2.53 3.63 -4.45
N ALA A 22 -1.47 3.98 -5.17
CA ALA A 22 -0.78 5.25 -4.99
C ALA A 22 -0.81 6.06 -6.29
N HIS A 23 -1.33 7.28 -6.21
CA HIS A 23 -1.26 8.25 -7.31
C HIS A 23 -0.33 9.39 -6.92
N ILE A 24 0.70 9.63 -7.73
CA ILE A 24 1.55 10.80 -7.62
C ILE A 24 1.21 11.80 -8.73
N GLY A 25 0.71 12.95 -8.32
CA GLY A 25 0.24 14.04 -9.19
C GLY A 25 1.04 15.33 -9.03
N LEU A 26 0.77 16.30 -9.90
CA LEU A 26 1.39 17.63 -9.84
C LEU A 26 0.82 18.47 -8.69
N GLY A 27 1.58 19.48 -8.25
CA GLY A 27 1.17 20.45 -7.23
C GLY A 27 2.03 20.41 -5.96
N LEU A 28 1.60 21.16 -4.95
CA LEU A 28 2.30 21.26 -3.67
C LEU A 28 2.33 19.90 -2.94
N PRO A 29 3.40 19.62 -2.16
CA PRO A 29 3.49 18.41 -1.36
C PRO A 29 2.30 18.27 -0.42
N VAL A 30 1.47 17.27 -0.67
CA VAL A 30 0.31 16.89 0.14
C VAL A 30 0.22 15.38 0.12
N PHE A 31 -0.07 14.78 1.26
CA PHE A 31 -0.31 13.35 1.38
C PHE A 31 -1.73 13.10 1.90
N THR A 32 -2.49 12.25 1.22
CA THR A 32 -3.88 11.94 1.58
C THR A 32 -4.13 10.45 1.54
N ILE A 33 -4.78 9.89 2.57
CA ILE A 33 -5.23 8.49 2.60
C ILE A 33 -6.77 8.47 2.58
N LEU A 34 -7.30 7.71 1.61
CA LEU A 34 -8.73 7.44 1.39
C LEU A 34 -9.03 5.95 1.65
N GLY A 35 -10.31 5.55 1.58
CA GLY A 35 -10.69 4.13 1.77
C GLY A 35 -10.96 3.72 3.21
N ARG A 36 -11.53 4.63 4.01
CA ARG A 36 -11.89 4.43 5.44
C ARG A 36 -10.71 4.01 6.36
N PRO A 37 -9.58 4.73 6.34
CA PRO A 37 -8.51 4.53 7.31
C PRO A 37 -8.95 4.95 8.72
N ASP A 38 -8.46 4.26 9.73
CA ASP A 38 -8.42 4.73 11.12
C ASP A 38 -7.28 5.73 11.34
N ASP A 39 -7.12 6.21 12.58
CA ASP A 39 -6.10 7.20 12.91
C ASP A 39 -4.68 6.63 12.77
N VAL A 40 -4.47 5.36 13.14
CA VAL A 40 -3.16 4.70 12.97
C VAL A 40 -2.78 4.60 11.50
N CYS A 41 -3.73 4.27 10.62
CA CYS A 41 -3.53 4.31 9.17
C CYS A 41 -3.18 5.73 8.70
N ARG A 42 -3.79 6.79 9.26
CA ARG A 42 -3.47 8.18 8.88
C ARG A 42 -2.05 8.59 9.28
N GLU A 43 -1.56 8.08 10.41
CA GLU A 43 -0.18 8.27 10.87
C GLU A 43 0.86 7.55 9.98
N SER A 44 0.43 6.61 9.11
CA SER A 44 1.33 5.89 8.19
C SER A 44 2.17 6.84 7.34
N ARG A 45 1.68 8.06 7.04
CA ARG A 45 2.45 9.06 6.31
C ARG A 45 3.86 9.24 6.90
N ASP A 46 3.93 9.47 8.20
CA ASP A 46 5.18 9.85 8.85
C ASP A 46 6.09 8.62 9.01
N ARG A 47 5.50 7.44 9.28
CA ARG A 47 6.23 6.17 9.34
C ARG A 47 6.81 5.76 8.00
N VAL A 48 5.97 5.72 6.96
CA VAL A 48 6.35 5.36 5.59
C VAL A 48 7.41 6.33 5.06
N ARG A 49 7.23 7.64 5.28
CA ARG A 49 8.22 8.64 4.85
C ARG A 49 9.57 8.42 5.51
N ALA A 50 9.60 8.25 6.84
CA ALA A 50 10.85 8.02 7.56
C ALA A 50 11.54 6.72 7.12
N ALA A 51 10.76 5.65 6.92
CA ALA A 51 11.27 4.37 6.47
C ALA A 51 11.86 4.42 5.05
N ILE A 52 11.18 5.08 4.11
CA ILE A 52 11.66 5.31 2.74
C ILE A 52 13.01 6.04 2.76
N LEU A 53 13.08 7.16 3.49
CA LEU A 53 14.30 7.98 3.57
C LEU A 53 15.46 7.22 4.23
N THR A 54 15.19 6.51 5.32
CA THR A 54 16.21 5.73 6.03
C THR A 54 16.69 4.52 5.22
N SER A 55 15.85 4.00 4.33
CA SER A 55 16.20 2.90 3.42
C SER A 55 16.99 3.35 2.18
N GLY A 56 17.36 4.64 2.08
CA GLY A 56 18.14 5.18 0.96
C GLY A 56 17.32 5.56 -0.28
N PHE A 57 15.99 5.53 -0.19
CA PHE A 57 15.10 6.03 -1.23
C PHE A 57 14.74 7.50 -1.00
N HIS A 58 14.10 8.12 -1.98
CA HIS A 58 13.69 9.51 -1.91
C HIS A 58 12.18 9.61 -1.63
N TRP A 59 11.76 10.60 -0.87
CA TRP A 59 10.34 10.89 -0.70
C TRP A 59 9.86 11.86 -1.80
N PRO A 60 8.77 11.57 -2.53
CA PRO A 60 8.31 12.45 -3.61
C PRO A 60 7.85 13.81 -3.07
N SER A 61 8.42 14.90 -3.60
CA SER A 61 8.00 16.28 -3.31
C SER A 61 6.81 16.71 -4.16
N ARG A 62 5.78 15.86 -4.20
CA ARG A 62 4.59 15.99 -5.06
C ARG A 62 3.32 15.67 -4.27
N ARG A 63 2.15 15.83 -4.90
CA ARG A 63 0.90 15.39 -4.30
C ARG A 63 0.81 13.86 -4.37
N ILE A 64 0.66 13.21 -3.23
CA ILE A 64 0.52 11.75 -3.08
C ILE A 64 -0.88 11.47 -2.56
N THR A 65 -1.65 10.68 -3.32
CA THR A 65 -2.95 10.15 -2.88
C THR A 65 -2.84 8.64 -2.75
N ILE A 66 -3.15 8.12 -1.57
CA ILE A 66 -3.24 6.69 -1.28
C ILE A 66 -4.72 6.32 -1.19
N ASN A 67 -5.14 5.31 -1.94
CA ASN A 67 -6.47 4.74 -1.83
C ASN A 67 -6.38 3.30 -1.31
N LEU A 68 -7.16 2.98 -0.27
CA LEU A 68 -7.22 1.66 0.34
C LEU A 68 -8.52 0.96 -0.11
N ALA A 69 -8.47 0.20 -1.20
CA ALA A 69 -9.61 -0.52 -1.75
C ALA A 69 -9.73 -1.93 -1.15
N PRO A 70 -10.95 -2.48 -0.96
CA PRO A 70 -12.25 -1.84 -1.13
C PRO A 70 -12.63 -0.98 0.08
N ALA A 71 -13.35 0.13 -0.12
CA ALA A 71 -13.78 1.02 0.98
C ALA A 71 -15.00 0.49 1.77
N THR A 72 -15.29 -0.82 1.72
CA THR A 72 -16.47 -1.44 2.37
C THR A 72 -16.32 -1.59 3.88
N HIS A 73 -15.09 -1.68 4.38
CA HIS A 73 -14.76 -1.81 5.81
C HIS A 73 -13.68 -0.80 6.21
N LYS A 74 -13.56 -0.57 7.52
CA LYS A 74 -12.46 0.25 8.06
C LYS A 74 -11.14 -0.52 7.96
N LYS A 75 -10.09 0.14 7.49
CA LYS A 75 -8.71 -0.36 7.61
C LYS A 75 -8.13 0.14 8.92
N VAL A 76 -7.59 -0.78 9.71
CA VAL A 76 -7.17 -0.52 11.10
C VAL A 76 -5.71 -0.89 11.29
N GLY A 77 -4.97 -0.04 11.99
CA GLY A 77 -3.58 -0.31 12.39
C GLY A 77 -2.53 0.01 11.32
N SER A 78 -1.30 -0.49 11.54
CA SER A 78 -0.09 -0.19 10.76
C SER A 78 0.27 -1.27 9.74
N ALA A 79 -0.56 -2.31 9.58
CA ALA A 79 -0.20 -3.48 8.75
C ALA A 79 -0.02 -3.18 7.26
N LEU A 80 -0.56 -2.05 6.80
CA LEU A 80 -0.49 -1.58 5.42
C LEU A 80 0.72 -0.66 5.17
N ASP A 81 1.51 -0.31 6.18
CA ASP A 81 2.63 0.63 6.04
C ASP A 81 3.59 0.18 4.92
N LEU A 82 3.98 -1.11 4.92
CA LEU A 82 4.87 -1.66 3.90
C LEU A 82 4.26 -1.57 2.50
N ALA A 83 2.99 -1.93 2.34
CA ALA A 83 2.31 -1.87 1.06
C ALA A 83 2.18 -0.42 0.54
N ILE A 84 1.91 0.55 1.43
CA ILE A 84 1.91 1.98 1.10
C ILE A 84 3.29 2.44 0.65
N ALA A 85 4.36 2.02 1.32
CA ALA A 85 5.72 2.36 0.92
C ALA A 85 6.06 1.86 -0.48
N ILE A 86 5.76 0.58 -0.77
CA ILE A 86 6.00 -0.01 -2.09
C ILE A 86 5.17 0.70 -3.16
N ALA A 87 3.89 1.00 -2.89
CA ALA A 87 3.05 1.72 -3.83
C ALA A 87 3.60 3.13 -4.14
N VAL A 88 4.07 3.86 -3.13
CA VAL A 88 4.72 5.16 -3.34
C VAL A 88 5.98 5.03 -4.18
N LEU A 89 6.87 4.08 -3.87
CA LEU A 89 8.13 3.90 -4.59
C LEU A 89 7.93 3.45 -6.05
N VAL A 90 6.93 2.59 -6.31
CA VAL A 90 6.57 2.17 -7.67
C VAL A 90 5.94 3.33 -8.44
N SER A 91 5.02 4.08 -7.82
CA SER A 91 4.39 5.24 -8.47
C SER A 91 5.35 6.40 -8.74
N ASP A 92 6.46 6.46 -8.01
CA ASP A 92 7.54 7.43 -8.22
C ASP A 92 8.67 6.88 -9.11
N GLU A 93 8.49 5.67 -9.67
CA GLU A 93 9.45 4.98 -10.56
C GLU A 93 10.82 4.67 -9.92
N GLN A 94 10.92 4.71 -8.59
CA GLN A 94 12.12 4.31 -7.85
C GLN A 94 12.25 2.79 -7.73
N LEU A 95 11.14 2.07 -7.85
CA LEU A 95 11.10 0.61 -7.98
C LEU A 95 10.36 0.22 -9.27
N PRO A 96 10.83 -0.83 -9.98
CA PRO A 96 10.11 -1.33 -11.14
C PRO A 96 8.78 -1.96 -10.71
N LEU A 97 7.74 -1.79 -11.53
CA LEU A 97 6.39 -2.32 -11.27
C LEU A 97 6.39 -3.83 -11.00
N GLN A 98 7.32 -4.56 -11.64
CA GLN A 98 7.48 -6.00 -11.52
C GLN A 98 7.80 -6.46 -10.08
N CYS A 99 8.38 -5.59 -9.24
CA CYS A 99 8.61 -5.91 -7.83
C CYS A 99 7.31 -6.13 -7.04
N ALA A 100 6.19 -5.56 -7.48
CA ALA A 100 4.89 -5.69 -6.83
C ALA A 100 3.97 -6.73 -7.50
N GLN A 101 4.33 -7.22 -8.69
CA GLN A 101 3.51 -8.17 -9.43
C GLN A 101 3.50 -9.55 -8.76
N GLY A 102 2.30 -10.09 -8.52
CA GLY A 102 2.11 -11.41 -7.91
C GLY A 102 2.51 -11.51 -6.43
N VAL A 103 2.95 -10.42 -5.81
CA VAL A 103 3.39 -10.36 -4.41
C VAL A 103 2.43 -9.50 -3.59
N ALA A 104 2.15 -9.93 -2.36
CA ALA A 104 1.43 -9.14 -1.38
C ALA A 104 2.36 -8.71 -0.24
N PHE A 105 2.18 -7.49 0.25
CA PHE A 105 3.04 -6.90 1.27
C PHE A 105 2.26 -6.69 2.56
N LEU A 106 2.79 -7.24 3.66
CA LEU A 106 2.21 -7.14 5.00
C LEU A 106 3.32 -6.74 5.97
N GLY A 107 3.14 -5.65 6.69
CA GLY A 107 4.15 -5.22 7.67
C GLY A 107 3.97 -3.77 8.12
N GLU A 108 4.33 -3.54 9.38
CA GLU A 108 4.52 -2.20 9.92
C GLU A 108 5.92 -1.70 9.56
N LEU A 109 6.06 -0.39 9.35
CA LEU A 109 7.35 0.24 9.16
C LEU A 109 7.80 1.02 10.40
N GLY A 110 8.97 0.68 10.90
CA GLY A 110 9.69 1.51 11.85
C GLY A 110 10.29 2.74 11.17
N LEU A 111 10.44 3.84 11.94
CA LEU A 111 11.11 5.06 11.45
C LEU A 111 12.57 4.81 11.02
N ASP A 112 13.17 3.71 11.47
CA ASP A 112 14.51 3.24 11.15
C ASP A 112 14.57 2.40 9.87
N GLY A 113 13.47 2.31 9.11
CA GLY A 113 13.39 1.52 7.88
C GLY A 113 13.17 0.03 8.09
N ARG A 114 13.09 -0.46 9.33
CA ARG A 114 12.84 -1.88 9.59
C ARG A 114 11.38 -2.25 9.36
N VAL A 115 11.16 -3.39 8.72
CA VAL A 115 9.85 -4.04 8.64
C VAL A 115 9.61 -4.82 9.93
N ARG A 116 8.45 -4.58 10.55
CA ARG A 116 8.02 -5.26 11.77
C ARG A 116 6.88 -6.21 11.47
N ALA A 117 6.87 -7.33 12.19
CA ALA A 117 5.77 -8.28 12.14
C ALA A 117 4.46 -7.64 12.63
N VAL A 118 3.35 -8.09 12.06
CA VAL A 118 2.01 -7.60 12.36
C VAL A 118 1.16 -8.72 12.94
N ALA A 119 0.16 -8.39 13.75
CA ALA A 119 -0.80 -9.38 14.24
C ALA A 119 -1.74 -9.83 13.10
N GLY A 120 -2.25 -11.06 13.18
CA GLY A 120 -3.27 -11.55 12.24
C GLY A 120 -2.75 -11.92 10.84
N VAL A 121 -1.46 -12.21 10.69
CA VAL A 121 -0.87 -12.65 9.42
C VAL A 121 -1.55 -13.90 8.87
N ALA A 122 -1.87 -14.88 9.71
CA ALA A 122 -2.53 -16.11 9.28
C ALA A 122 -3.87 -15.86 8.54
N PRO A 123 -4.87 -15.16 9.12
CA PRO A 123 -6.10 -14.86 8.40
C PRO A 123 -5.88 -13.94 7.20
N MET A 124 -4.92 -13.01 7.24
CA MET A 124 -4.58 -12.16 6.08
C MET A 124 -4.04 -12.96 4.89
N VAL A 125 -3.12 -13.89 5.13
CA VAL A 125 -2.55 -14.76 4.09
C VAL A 125 -3.61 -15.68 3.49
N LEU A 126 -4.51 -16.23 4.32
CA LEU A 126 -5.64 -17.02 3.83
C LEU A 126 -6.53 -16.20 2.88
N ALA A 127 -6.90 -14.98 3.28
CA ALA A 127 -7.71 -14.10 2.44
C ALA A 127 -7.01 -13.75 1.11
N LEU A 128 -5.71 -13.48 1.14
CA LEU A 128 -4.90 -13.17 -0.05
C LEU A 128 -4.74 -14.34 -1.02
N ARG A 129 -4.72 -15.57 -0.50
CA ARG A 129 -4.69 -16.80 -1.30
C ARG A 129 -6.01 -17.01 -2.01
N ASP A 130 -7.12 -16.80 -1.30
CA ASP A 130 -8.46 -17.01 -1.83
C ASP A 130 -8.88 -15.87 -2.79
N ASP A 131 -8.25 -14.69 -2.67
CA ASP A 131 -8.33 -13.51 -3.55
C ASP A 131 -7.19 -13.46 -4.59
N ALA A 132 -6.55 -14.60 -4.88
CA ALA A 132 -5.52 -14.64 -5.92
C ALA A 132 -6.15 -14.27 -7.28
N PRO A 133 -5.55 -13.33 -8.03
CA PRO A 133 -6.06 -13.00 -9.36
C PRO A 133 -6.08 -14.27 -10.21
N SER A 134 -7.22 -14.55 -10.85
CA SER A 134 -7.26 -15.50 -11.97
C SER A 134 -6.29 -15.04 -13.05
N GLU A 135 -5.69 -15.94 -13.84
CA GLU A 135 -4.73 -15.58 -14.90
C GLU A 135 -5.23 -14.49 -15.87
N ASP A 136 -6.56 -14.29 -15.97
CA ASP A 136 -7.22 -13.22 -16.74
C ASP A 136 -7.10 -11.81 -16.14
N ASP A 137 -6.89 -11.64 -14.83
CA ASP A 137 -6.86 -10.31 -14.17
C ASP A 137 -5.51 -9.59 -14.37
N SER A 138 -4.53 -10.30 -14.94
CA SER A 138 -3.27 -9.77 -15.48
C SER A 138 -3.46 -8.74 -16.59
N LEU A 139 -4.67 -8.65 -17.15
CA LEU A 139 -5.04 -7.81 -18.29
C LEU A 139 -5.61 -6.44 -17.91
N MET A 140 -5.52 -6.02 -16.64
CA MET A 140 -5.84 -4.63 -16.29
C MET A 140 -5.01 -3.68 -17.19
N PRO A 141 -5.68 -2.82 -17.99
CA PRO A 141 -5.07 -2.19 -19.14
C PRO A 141 -4.02 -1.18 -18.73
N GLU A 142 -2.96 -1.07 -19.53
CA GLU A 142 -2.12 0.12 -19.56
C GLU A 142 -3.06 1.33 -19.71
N HIS A 143 -3.25 2.07 -18.62
CA HIS A 143 -4.04 3.30 -18.64
C HIS A 143 -3.31 4.32 -19.53
N SER A 144 -3.61 4.31 -20.82
CA SER A 144 -3.34 5.40 -21.73
C SER A 144 -4.17 6.60 -21.26
N PRO A 145 -3.55 7.74 -20.86
CA PRO A 145 -4.32 8.91 -20.50
C PRO A 145 -5.02 9.46 -21.74
N LEU A 146 -6.30 9.82 -21.57
CA LEU A 146 -7.05 10.68 -22.50
C LEU A 146 -6.47 12.10 -22.50
#